data_AF-A0A1L4BYZ7-F1
#
_entry.id   AF-A0A1L4BYZ7-F1
#
_cell.length_a   1.000
_cell.length_b   1.000
_cell.length_c   1.000
_cell.angle_alpha   90.00
_cell.angle_beta   90.00
_cell.angle_gamma   90.00
#
_symmetry.space_group_name_H-M   'P 1'
#
loop_
_entity.id
_entity.type
_entity.pdbx_description
1 polymer ?
#
loop_
_entity_poly.entity_id
_entity_poly.type
_entity_poly.pdbx_seq_one_letter_code
_entity_poly.pdbx_strand_id
1 'polypeptide(L)' 'MGKLTEAQKKAQDNYAKKNREHRNYLSYRTTARSFIRNKATKDDLEELKELIKIREEEI' A
#
# COMPACT_ATOMS: atom_id res chain seq x y z
N MET A 1 -4.59 18.01 21.06
CA MET A 1 -3.24 17.69 20.52
C MET A 1 -2.66 18.97 19.92
N GLY A 2 -1.44 19.37 20.32
CA GLY A 2 -0.81 20.62 19.85
C GLY A 2 -0.42 20.56 18.38
N LYS A 3 -0.52 21.69 17.66
CA LYS A 3 -0.03 21.80 16.28
C LYS A 3 1.48 21.58 16.25
N LEU A 4 1.94 20.73 15.33
CA LEU A 4 3.35 20.54 15.02
C LEU A 4 3.98 21.85 14.54
N THR A 5 5.20 22.14 15.00
CA THR A 5 5.98 23.27 14.48
C THR A 5 6.37 23.02 13.02
N GLU A 6 6.65 24.08 12.27
CA GLU A 6 7.09 23.99 10.87
C GLU A 6 8.38 23.13 10.73
N ALA A 7 9.28 23.19 11.71
CA ALA A 7 10.47 22.36 11.75
C ALA A 7 10.14 20.87 11.93
N GLN A 8 9.18 20.54 12.80
CA GLN A 8 8.73 19.16 13.01
C GLN A 8 8.01 18.60 11.77
N LYS A 9 7.16 19.41 11.10
CA LYS A 9 6.53 19.02 9.84
C LYS A 9 7.59 18.72 8.76
N LYS A 10 8.56 19.61 8.58
CA LYS A 10 9.64 19.42 7.60
C LYS A 10 10.48 18.16 7.88
N ALA A 11 10.76 17.88 9.16
CA ALA A 11 11.46 16.65 9.55
C ALA A 11 10.62 15.40 9.26
N GLN A 12 9.33 15.44 9.59
CA GLN A 12 8.38 14.36 9.28
C GLN A 12 8.26 14.13 7.77
N ASP A 13 8.19 15.19 6.97
CA ASP A 13 8.13 15.13 5.51
C ASP A 13 9.41 14.58 4.89
N ASN A 14 10.58 14.94 5.43
CA ASN A 14 11.85 14.40 4.95
C ASN A 14 11.98 12.91 5.28
N TYR A 15 11.58 12.50 6.48
CA TYR A 15 11.45 11.10 6.83
C TYR A 15 10.37 10.40 5.98
N ALA A 16 9.28 11.12 5.66
CA ALA A 16 8.18 10.69 4.79
C ALA A 16 8.71 10.25 3.41
N LYS A 17 9.49 11.16 2.81
CA LYS A 17 10.12 11.01 1.50
C LYS A 17 11.16 9.89 1.49
N LYS A 18 12.05 9.84 2.49
CA LYS A 18 13.10 8.80 2.58
C LYS A 18 12.56 7.39 2.69
N ASN A 19 11.41 7.20 3.34
CA ASN A 19 10.77 5.87 3.45
C ASN A 19 9.46 5.80 2.64
N ARG A 20 9.37 6.56 1.55
CA ARG A 20 8.15 6.65 0.73
C ARG A 20 7.82 5.29 0.11
N GLU A 21 8.82 4.61 -0.46
CA GLU A 21 8.63 3.32 -1.12
C GLU A 21 8.15 2.24 -0.14
N HIS A 22 8.80 2.12 1.02
CA HIS A 22 8.40 1.16 2.04
C HIS A 22 6.97 1.44 2.57
N ARG A 23 6.62 2.70 2.79
CA ARG A 23 5.25 3.07 3.18
C ARG A 23 4.23 2.75 2.10
N ASN A 24 4.55 3.08 0.85
CA ASN A 24 3.68 2.78 -0.29
C ASN A 24 3.45 1.27 -0.40
N TYR A 25 4.52 0.47 -0.29
CA TYR A 25 4.43 -0.99 -0.27
C TYR A 25 3.48 -1.50 0.82
N LEU A 26 3.63 -1.02 2.07
CA LEU A 26 2.75 -1.41 3.17
C LEU A 26 1.30 -0.98 2.95
N SER A 27 1.09 0.23 2.41
CA SER A 27 -0.23 0.75 2.09
C SER A 27 -0.92 -0.11 1.03
N TYR A 28 -0.25 -0.36 -0.11
CA TYR A 28 -0.78 -1.22 -1.17
C TYR A 28 -1.08 -2.63 -0.67
N ARG A 29 -0.17 -3.23 0.11
CA ARG A 29 -0.38 -4.56 0.71
C ARG A 29 -1.61 -4.62 1.61
N THR A 30 -1.80 -3.59 2.44
CA THR A 30 -2.94 -3.54 3.36
C THR A 30 -4.25 -3.34 2.62
N THR A 31 -4.26 -2.42 1.65
CA THR A 31 -5.41 -2.15 0.78
C THR A 31 -5.82 -3.39 0.00
N ALA A 32 -4.86 -4.07 -0.65
CA ALA A 32 -5.12 -5.30 -1.41
C ALA A 32 -5.72 -6.40 -0.52
N ARG A 33 -5.16 -6.62 0.68
CA ARG A 33 -5.71 -7.58 1.65
C ARG A 33 -7.15 -7.24 2.05
N SER A 34 -7.45 -5.97 2.29
CA SER A 34 -8.80 -5.54 2.67
C SER A 34 -9.78 -5.70 1.51
N PHE A 35 -9.36 -5.37 0.30
CA PHE A 35 -10.18 -5.51 -0.90
C PHE A 35 -10.58 -6.98 -1.12
N ILE A 36 -9.59 -7.88 -1.17
CA ILE A 36 -9.81 -9.33 -1.35
C ILE A 36 -10.73 -9.89 -0.27
N ARG A 37 -10.56 -9.47 0.99
CA ARG A 37 -11.34 -10.02 2.12
C ARG A 37 -12.78 -9.51 2.16
N ASN A 38 -12.99 -8.23 1.88
CA ASN A 38 -14.21 -7.55 2.29
C ASN A 38 -15.02 -6.93 1.14
N LYS A 39 -14.43 -6.81 -0.06
CA LYS A 39 -15.01 -6.01 -1.15
C LYS A 39 -15.05 -6.73 -2.50
N ALA A 40 -14.09 -7.60 -2.77
CA ALA A 40 -13.97 -8.29 -4.05
C ALA A 40 -15.20 -9.16 -4.36
N THR A 41 -15.68 -9.06 -5.59
CA THR A 41 -16.66 -9.97 -6.17
C THR A 41 -16.00 -11.28 -6.61
N LYS A 42 -16.80 -12.25 -7.05
CA LYS A 42 -16.25 -13.52 -7.56
C LYS A 42 -15.35 -13.29 -8.78
N ASP A 43 -15.78 -12.44 -9.70
CA ASP A 43 -15.04 -12.14 -10.94
C ASP A 43 -13.72 -11.44 -10.62
N ASP A 44 -13.73 -10.48 -9.69
CA ASP A 44 -12.50 -9.83 -9.19
C ASP A 44 -11.51 -10.85 -8.62
N LEU A 45 -12.00 -11.84 -7.86
CA LEU A 45 -11.15 -12.87 -7.27
C LEU A 45 -10.57 -13.81 -8.32
N GLU A 46 -11.29 -14.09 -9.41
CA GLU A 46 -10.80 -14.89 -10.52
C GLU A 46 -9.73 -14.12 -11.31
N GLU A 47 -9.97 -12.85 -11.63
CA GLU A 47 -8.98 -11.98 -12.28
C GLU A 47 -7.70 -11.85 -11.43
N LEU A 48 -7.84 -11.56 -10.13
CA LEU A 48 -6.69 -11.42 -9.23
C LEU A 48 -5.87 -12.71 -9.11
N LYS A 49 -6.49 -13.88 -9.18
CA LYS A 49 -5.75 -15.16 -9.20
C LYS A 49 -4.89 -15.30 -10.45
N GLU A 50 -5.42 -14.95 -11.62
CA GLU A 50 -4.66 -15.03 -12.86
C GLU A 50 -3.49 -14.03 -12.87
N LEU A 51 -3.73 -12.80 -12.37
CA LEU A 51 -2.68 -11.79 -12.19
C LEU A 51 -1.57 -12.26 -11.23
N ILE A 52 -1.94 -12.94 -10.13
CA ILE A 52 -0.96 -13.51 -9.19
C ILE A 52 -0.12 -14.57 -9.88
N LYS A 53 -0.75 -15.48 -10.63
CA LYS A 53 -0.05 -16.55 -11.35
C LYS A 53 0.96 -15.99 -12.36
N ILE A 54 0.56 -15.03 -13.18
CA ILE A 54 1.46 -14.36 -14.13
C ILE A 54 2.64 -13.72 -13.38
N ARG A 55 2.37 -13.03 -12.27
CA ARG A 55 3.42 -12.37 -11.48
C ARG A 55 4.40 -13.36 -10.86
N GLU A 56 3.94 -14.54 -10.42
CA GLU A 56 4.78 -15.60 -9.87
C GLU A 56 5.71 -16.21 -10.93
N GLU A 57 5.29 -16.27 -12.19
CA GLU A 57 6.14 -16.73 -13.31
C GLU A 57 7.22 -15.70 -13.69
N GLU A 58 7.02 -14.42 -13.41
CA GLU A 58 7.95 -13.32 -13.70
C GLU A 58 9.00 -13.05 -12.59
N ILE A 59 8.89 -13.72 -11.42
CA ILE A 59 9.85 -13.58 -10.30
C ILE A 59 10.94 -14.64 -10.40
#